data_AF-R7L2D7-F1
#
_entry.id   AF-R7L2D7-F1
#
_cell.length_a   1.000
_cell.length_b   1.000
_cell.length_c   1.000
_cell.angle_alpha   90.00
_cell.angle_beta   90.00
_cell.angle_gamma   90.00
#
_symmetry.space_group_name_H-M   'P 1'
#
loop_
_entity.id
_entity.type
_entity.pdbx_description
1 polymer ?
#
loop_
_entity_poly.entity_id
_entity_poly.type
_entity_poly.pdbx_seq_one_letter_code
_entity_poly.pdbx_strand_id
1 'polypeptide(L)'
;MVKQTAGRNALGEFAPKFAELNDDVLFGEVWSREAQLSLRDRSIVTVVALMSQGLTDSSFRYHLENAKKNGVTAEEMAEILTHAAFYAGWPKAWAAFNMAKEVYAE
;
A
#
# COMPACT_ATOMS: atom_id res chain seq x y z
N MET A 1 -15.68 -7.16 9.22
CA MET A 1 -14.72 -6.94 8.13
C MET A 1 -15.43 -6.17 7.02
N VAL A 2 -14.87 -5.07 6.52
CA VAL A 2 -15.48 -4.32 5.42
C VAL A 2 -15.39 -5.18 4.15
N LYS A 3 -16.52 -5.39 3.48
CA LYS A 3 -16.55 -6.14 2.21
C LYS A 3 -15.89 -5.27 1.13
N GLN A 4 -14.74 -5.69 0.62
CA GLN A 4 -14.09 -5.04 -0.51
C GLN A 4 -14.79 -5.44 -1.81
N THR A 5 -15.16 -4.45 -2.63
CA THR A 5 -15.83 -4.68 -3.93
C THR A 5 -15.24 -3.84 -5.07
N ALA A 6 -14.13 -3.15 -4.82
CA ALA A 6 -13.51 -2.26 -5.80
C ALA A 6 -13.10 -3.00 -7.08
N GLY A 7 -12.60 -4.23 -6.97
CA GLY A 7 -12.21 -5.06 -8.11
C GLY A 7 -13.40 -5.35 -9.01
N ARG A 8 -14.50 -5.86 -8.44
CA ARG A 8 -15.74 -6.13 -9.20
C ARG A 8 -16.36 -4.90 -9.82
N ASN A 9 -16.34 -3.78 -9.11
CA ASN A 9 -16.90 -2.52 -9.62
C ASN A 9 -16.09 -1.96 -10.81
N ALA A 10 -14.76 -2.08 -10.77
CA ALA A 10 -13.90 -1.51 -11.82
C ALA A 10 -13.65 -2.46 -12.99
N LEU A 11 -13.56 -3.76 -12.73
CA LEU A 11 -13.05 -4.75 -13.68
C LEU A 11 -13.97 -5.96 -13.89
N GLY A 12 -15.19 -5.94 -13.32
CA GLY A 12 -16.10 -7.08 -13.34
C GLY A 12 -16.46 -7.60 -14.74
N GLU A 13 -16.57 -6.72 -15.73
CA GLU A 13 -16.85 -7.14 -17.12
C GLU A 13 -15.57 -7.47 -17.91
N PHE A 14 -14.52 -6.65 -17.76
CA PHE A 14 -13.30 -6.78 -18.54
C PHE A 14 -12.38 -7.90 -18.06
N ALA A 15 -12.20 -8.04 -16.75
CA ALA A 15 -11.31 -9.01 -16.12
C ALA A 15 -11.98 -9.62 -14.86
N PRO A 16 -13.11 -10.35 -15.01
CA PRO A 16 -13.92 -10.85 -13.91
C PRO A 16 -13.14 -11.68 -12.88
N LYS A 17 -12.23 -12.54 -13.36
CA LYS A 17 -11.44 -13.37 -12.46
C LYS A 17 -10.43 -12.56 -11.64
N PHE A 18 -9.84 -11.53 -12.23
CA PHE A 18 -8.94 -10.64 -11.50
C PHE A 18 -9.70 -9.85 -10.43
N ALA A 19 -10.88 -9.32 -10.79
CA ALA A 19 -11.78 -8.65 -9.87
C ALA A 19 -12.17 -9.53 -8.67
N GLU A 20 -12.54 -10.78 -8.92
CA GLU A 20 -12.85 -11.77 -7.89
C GLU A 20 -11.65 -12.02 -6.96
N LEU A 21 -10.46 -12.28 -7.51
CA LEU A 21 -9.25 -12.54 -6.72
C LEU A 21 -8.84 -11.32 -5.87
N ASN A 22 -9.00 -10.11 -6.40
CA ASN A 22 -8.73 -8.89 -5.65
C ASN A 22 -9.65 -8.78 -4.43
N ASP A 23 -10.95 -8.95 -4.64
CA ASP A 23 -11.94 -8.70 -3.60
C ASP A 23 -11.97 -9.84 -2.56
N ASP A 24 -11.97 -11.09 -3.02
CA ASP A 24 -12.19 -12.25 -2.16
C ASP A 24 -10.88 -12.77 -1.57
N VAL A 25 -9.83 -12.89 -2.36
CA VAL A 25 -8.57 -13.50 -1.89
C VAL A 25 -7.65 -12.45 -1.28
N LEU A 26 -7.32 -11.39 -2.02
CA LEU A 26 -6.38 -10.39 -1.52
C LEU A 26 -6.95 -9.69 -0.28
N PHE A 27 -8.09 -9.03 -0.39
CA PHE A 27 -8.68 -8.31 0.73
C PHE A 27 -9.52 -9.21 1.66
N GLY A 28 -10.26 -10.16 1.10
CA GLY A 28 -11.12 -11.05 1.88
C GLY A 28 -10.36 -12.07 2.75
N GLU A 29 -9.20 -12.56 2.29
CA GLU A 29 -8.43 -13.58 3.01
C GLU A 29 -7.05 -13.10 3.48
N VAL A 30 -6.23 -12.51 2.61
CA VAL A 30 -4.83 -12.23 2.97
C VAL A 30 -4.70 -11.04 3.90
N TRP A 31 -5.35 -9.92 3.57
CA TRP A 31 -5.34 -8.71 4.42
C TRP A 31 -6.15 -8.87 5.71
N SER A 32 -7.13 -9.79 5.74
CA SER A 32 -7.96 -10.06 6.92
C SER A 32 -7.28 -10.91 8.00
N ARG A 33 -6.10 -11.45 7.72
CA ARG A 33 -5.25 -12.21 8.66
C ARG A 33 -4.53 -11.29 9.66
N GLU A 34 -5.31 -10.42 10.32
CA GLU A 34 -4.83 -9.39 11.24
C GLU A 34 -4.26 -9.95 12.55
N ALA A 35 -4.73 -11.14 12.96
CA ALA A 35 -4.22 -11.82 14.15
C ALA A 35 -2.76 -12.25 14.04
N GLN A 36 -2.25 -12.45 12.81
CA GLN A 36 -0.85 -12.86 12.58
C GLN A 36 0.05 -11.68 12.23
N LEU A 37 -0.47 -10.69 11.52
CA LEU A 37 0.25 -9.46 11.18
C LEU A 37 -0.77 -8.33 11.02
N SER A 38 -0.57 -7.26 11.76
CA SER A 38 -1.51 -6.14 11.82
C SER A 38 -1.68 -5.46 10.46
N LEU A 39 -2.81 -4.76 10.24
CA LEU A 39 -3.00 -3.94 9.04
C LEU A 39 -1.93 -2.84 8.92
N ARG A 40 -1.46 -2.30 10.05
CA ARG A 40 -0.37 -1.34 10.12
C ARG A 40 0.90 -1.93 9.48
N ASP A 41 1.33 -3.09 9.95
CA ASP A 41 2.59 -3.70 9.49
C ASP A 41 2.46 -4.21 8.05
N ARG A 42 1.30 -4.72 7.64
CA ARG A 42 1.01 -5.09 6.24
C ARG A 42 1.11 -3.89 5.31
N SER A 43 0.58 -2.74 5.73
CA SER A 43 0.71 -1.49 4.98
C SER A 43 2.17 -1.08 4.81
N ILE A 44 2.98 -1.16 5.88
CA ILE A 44 4.42 -0.85 5.82
C ILE A 44 5.12 -1.77 4.80
N VAL A 45 4.92 -3.08 4.90
CA VAL A 45 5.55 -4.05 3.99
C VAL A 45 5.13 -3.79 2.54
N THR A 46 3.86 -3.46 2.31
CA THR A 46 3.35 -3.20 0.96
C THR A 46 3.95 -1.92 0.38
N VAL A 47 4.01 -0.83 1.16
CA VAL A 47 4.64 0.43 0.72
C VAL A 47 6.10 0.21 0.35
N VAL A 48 6.87 -0.47 1.21
CA VAL A 48 8.29 -0.74 0.94
C VAL A 48 8.46 -1.61 -0.31
N ALA A 49 7.62 -2.64 -0.50
CA ALA A 49 7.65 -3.49 -1.68
C ALA A 49 7.40 -2.69 -2.96
N LEU A 50 6.36 -1.87 -3.01
CA LEU A 50 6.03 -1.04 -4.17
C LEU A 50 7.13 -0.01 -4.47
N MET A 51 7.63 0.70 -3.44
CA MET A 51 8.77 1.60 -3.60
C MET A 51 9.98 0.88 -4.18
N SER A 52 10.29 -0.33 -3.69
CA SER A 52 11.44 -1.11 -4.16
C SER A 52 11.36 -1.50 -5.63
N GLN A 53 10.15 -1.62 -6.18
CA GLN A 53 9.90 -1.84 -7.60
C GLN A 53 9.96 -0.55 -8.42
N GLY A 54 10.04 0.61 -7.77
CA GLY A 54 10.03 1.93 -8.40
C GLY A 54 8.63 2.38 -8.80
N LEU A 55 7.58 1.80 -8.21
CA LEU A 55 6.20 2.18 -8.50
C LEU A 55 5.86 3.49 -7.77
N THR A 56 5.47 4.50 -8.54
CA THR A 56 5.06 5.82 -8.04
C THR A 56 3.86 6.35 -8.82
N ASP A 57 2.81 5.54 -8.86
CA ASP A 57 1.52 5.86 -9.47
C ASP A 57 0.39 5.86 -8.42
N SER A 58 -0.86 5.84 -8.87
CA SER A 58 -2.03 5.82 -7.99
C SER A 58 -2.09 4.61 -7.05
N SER A 59 -1.48 3.48 -7.42
CA SER A 59 -1.40 2.30 -6.54
C SER A 59 -0.50 2.57 -5.33
N PHE A 60 0.64 3.24 -5.54
CA PHE A 60 1.54 3.62 -4.46
C PHE A 60 0.89 4.64 -3.53
N ARG A 61 0.20 5.65 -4.09
CA ARG A 61 -0.57 6.62 -3.31
C ARG A 61 -1.60 5.94 -2.41
N TYR A 62 -2.40 5.04 -2.98
CA TYR A 62 -3.42 4.29 -2.25
C TYR A 62 -2.84 3.53 -1.05
N HIS A 63 -1.65 2.91 -1.21
CA HIS A 63 -1.02 2.20 -0.11
C HIS A 63 -0.38 3.11 0.95
N LEU A 64 0.10 4.30 0.58
CA LEU A 64 0.50 5.33 1.55
C LEU A 64 -0.70 5.84 2.36
N GLU A 65 -1.83 6.13 1.71
CA GLU A 65 -3.07 6.57 2.38
C GLU A 65 -3.58 5.49 3.34
N ASN A 66 -3.54 4.22 2.93
CA ASN A 66 -3.88 3.10 3.80
C ASN A 66 -2.89 2.94 4.97
N ALA A 67 -1.59 3.16 4.76
CA ALA A 67 -0.62 3.16 5.85
C ALA A 67 -0.95 4.25 6.89
N LYS A 68 -1.23 5.47 6.44
CA LYS A 68 -1.69 6.58 7.30
C LYS A 68 -2.97 6.19 8.07
N LYS A 69 -3.98 5.68 7.36
CA LYS A 69 -5.25 5.25 7.96
C LYS A 69 -5.09 4.12 8.98
N ASN A 70 -4.13 3.22 8.76
CA ASN A 70 -3.81 2.11 9.66
C ASN A 70 -2.84 2.50 10.79
N GLY A 71 -2.54 3.80 10.96
CA GLY A 71 -1.82 4.32 12.11
C GLY A 71 -0.30 4.44 11.94
N VAL A 72 0.23 4.34 10.72
CA VAL A 72 1.65 4.68 10.45
C VAL A 72 1.78 6.20 10.41
N THR A 73 2.55 6.78 11.32
CA THR A 73 2.70 8.24 11.41
C THR A 73 3.56 8.79 10.25
N ALA A 74 3.51 10.11 10.04
CA ALA A 74 4.37 10.78 9.05
C ALA A 74 5.86 10.57 9.37
N GLU A 75 6.23 10.64 10.65
CA GLU A 75 7.60 10.42 11.14
C GLU A 75 8.04 8.97 10.90
N GLU A 76 7.20 7.99 11.26
CA GLU A 76 7.49 6.58 11.01
C GLU A 76 7.64 6.29 9.51
N MET A 77 6.74 6.82 8.68
CA MET A 77 6.84 6.62 7.23
C MET A 77 8.12 7.24 6.66
N ALA A 78 8.50 8.43 7.14
CA ALA A 78 9.74 9.06 6.71
C ALA A 78 10.98 8.22 7.07
N GLU A 79 11.04 7.67 8.28
CA GLU A 79 12.12 6.77 8.72
C GLU A 79 12.13 5.46 7.94
N ILE A 80 10.96 4.86 7.68
CA ILE A 80 10.83 3.62 6.90
C ILE A 80 11.37 3.81 5.48
N LEU A 81 10.96 4.88 4.78
CA LEU A 81 11.42 5.16 3.42
C LEU A 81 12.92 5.51 3.40
N THR A 82 13.41 6.24 4.41
CA THR A 82 14.84 6.55 4.58
C THR A 82 15.65 5.28 4.73
N HIS A 83 15.22 4.36 5.61
CA HIS A 83 15.90 3.09 5.82
C HIS A 83 15.85 2.22 4.56
N ALA A 84 14.69 2.12 3.91
CA ALA A 84 14.52 1.36 2.67
C ALA A 84 15.38 1.90 1.52
N ALA A 85 15.70 3.21 1.49
CA ALA A 85 16.52 3.82 0.45
C ALA A 85 17.92 3.17 0.32
N PHE A 86 18.50 2.71 1.43
CA PHE A 86 19.79 2.01 1.44
C PHE A 86 19.75 0.65 0.74
N TYR A 87 18.58 0.01 0.73
CA TYR A 87 18.41 -1.34 0.15
C TYR A 87 17.73 -1.32 -1.22
N ALA A 88 16.88 -0.32 -1.47
CA ALA A 88 16.07 -0.21 -2.69
C ALA A 88 16.61 0.81 -3.71
N GLY A 89 17.48 1.73 -3.27
CA GLY A 89 18.11 2.77 -4.08
C GLY A 89 17.52 4.16 -3.88
N TRP A 90 18.42 5.15 -3.83
CA TRP A 90 18.10 6.56 -3.56
C TRP A 90 17.09 7.20 -4.53
N PRO A 91 17.16 6.97 -5.86
CA PRO A 91 16.20 7.57 -6.79
C PRO A 91 14.75 7.14 -6.54
N LYS A 92 14.54 5.88 -6.15
CA LYS A 92 13.20 5.36 -5.81
C LYS A 92 12.67 5.98 -4.52
N ALA A 93 13.55 6.20 -3.54
CA ALA A 93 13.20 6.88 -2.30
C ALA A 93 12.76 8.33 -2.56
N TRP A 94 13.49 9.07 -3.39
CA TRP A 94 13.11 10.43 -3.78
C TRP A 94 11.71 10.50 -4.40
N ALA A 95 11.40 9.60 -5.33
CA ALA A 95 10.10 9.54 -5.96
C ALA A 95 9.00 9.17 -4.94
N ALA A 96 9.28 8.25 -4.02
CA ALA A 96 8.37 7.89 -2.94
C ALA A 96 8.12 9.06 -1.96
N PHE A 97 9.15 9.80 -1.57
CA PHE A 97 9.04 10.94 -0.67
C PHE A 97 8.19 12.07 -1.22
N ASN A 98 8.27 12.35 -2.53
CA ASN A 98 7.41 13.36 -3.16
C ASN A 98 5.93 13.05 -2.92
N MET A 99 5.53 11.79 -3.09
CA MET A 99 4.16 11.36 -2.88
C MET A 99 3.79 11.24 -1.39
N ALA A 100 4.70 10.73 -0.56
CA ALA A 100 4.48 10.62 0.89
C ALA A 100 4.23 11.99 1.53
N LYS A 101 4.99 13.03 1.13
CA LYS A 101 4.78 14.39 1.62
C LYS A 101 3.36 14.88 1.37
N GLU A 102 2.80 14.61 0.19
CA GLU A 102 1.43 15.03 -0.14
C GLU A 102 0.38 14.29 0.70
N VAL A 103 0.53 12.97 0.86
CA VAL A 103 -0.40 12.14 1.64
C VAL A 103 -0.41 12.51 3.14
N TYR A 104 0.75 12.92 3.66
CA TYR A 104 0.94 13.26 5.06
C TYR A 104 0.90 14.78 5.35
N ALA A 105 0.59 15.64 4.36
CA ALA A 105 0.53 17.10 4.50
C ALA A 105 -0.67 17.63 5.31
N GLU A 106 -1.41 16.76 5.99
CA GLU A 106 -2.52 17.08 6.90
C GLU A 106 -2.27 16.46 8.27
#